data_AF-A0A1E3RQX2-F1
#
_entry.id   AF-A0A1E3RQX2-F1
#
_cell.length_a   1.000
_cell.length_b   1.000
_cell.length_c   1.000
_cell.angle_alpha   90.00
_cell.angle_beta   90.00
_cell.angle_gamma   90.00
#
_symmetry.space_group_name_H-M   'P 1'
#
loop_
_entity.id
_entity.type
_entity.pdbx_description
1 polymer ?
#
loop_
_entity_poly.entity_id
_entity_poly.type
_entity_poly.pdbx_seq_one_letter_code
_entity_poly.pdbx_strand_id
1 'polypeptide(L)'
;METSQVSSTPTTVRSPAIATASGNTFLCLVRFALANIRRRPERFLLSVIGIALAIACVTVVRTISASFAITGADSVTDVLGDAQLWAVPAAGAHYDSDARALVADGPAPDLGVPDGWTAVRTLSGLTDLAGQRIALRGNETVQPGEAVFGSAVAGRVGVRPGQTVTIGGRTLTVRVDGAGQSVTVAEPVAAAVVGTNGWWTVWAPPGDEKRRDLAQTFAAATGLASTADPAQQPDPHGRGLIYDTVGGAGPLTFEQKFSALFSGKVTSSTLGLISTVGLGLGFVIAVSSFLAAVHERRREFGIMSSIGLADEVLYFFLVESAIVFIAAYAVGVLGAGAAVALVIPGIATPTAWLQAAAMVAAFLPAMAIVGALVPVHRLLQQRPVTLLGGA
;
A
#
# COMPACT_ATOMS: atom_id res chain seq x y z
N MET A 1 -91.19 -39.10 25.45
CA MET A 1 -91.65 -37.88 24.75
C MET A 1 -91.32 -36.75 25.70
N GLU A 2 -90.36 -35.88 25.48
CA GLU A 2 -89.93 -35.18 24.26
C GLU A 2 -88.41 -35.23 24.05
N THR A 3 -88.03 -35.14 22.78
CA THR A 3 -86.67 -35.11 22.24
C THR A 3 -86.16 -33.67 22.17
N SER A 4 -85.03 -33.35 22.82
CA SER A 4 -84.31 -32.09 22.59
C SER A 4 -83.01 -32.33 21.83
N GLN A 5 -82.90 -31.59 20.72
CA GLN A 5 -81.84 -31.60 19.72
C GLN A 5 -80.46 -31.24 20.30
N VAL A 6 -79.46 -31.98 19.84
CA VAL A 6 -78.04 -31.67 19.99
C VAL A 6 -77.68 -30.63 18.92
N SER A 7 -77.43 -29.39 19.34
CA SER A 7 -76.86 -28.34 18.47
C SER A 7 -75.34 -28.44 18.44
N SER A 8 -74.85 -28.62 17.21
CA SER A 8 -73.45 -28.69 16.80
C SER A 8 -72.64 -27.44 17.16
N THR A 9 -71.48 -27.67 17.76
CA THR A 9 -70.43 -26.70 18.08
C THR A 9 -69.84 -26.10 16.80
N PRO A 10 -69.67 -24.77 16.68
CA PRO A 10 -68.89 -24.21 15.59
C PRO A 10 -67.40 -24.35 15.89
N THR A 11 -66.71 -24.99 14.95
CA THR A 11 -65.26 -25.21 14.88
C THR A 11 -64.48 -23.92 15.12
N THR A 12 -63.51 -24.01 16.02
CA THR A 12 -62.46 -23.04 16.33
C THR A 12 -61.87 -22.42 15.06
N VAL A 13 -62.12 -21.13 14.84
CA VAL A 13 -61.44 -20.36 13.78
C VAL A 13 -59.98 -20.21 14.18
N ARG A 14 -59.09 -20.91 13.46
CA ARG A 14 -57.63 -20.72 13.52
C ARG A 14 -57.29 -19.23 13.36
N SER A 15 -56.41 -18.73 14.23
CA SER A 15 -55.76 -17.43 14.11
C SER A 15 -55.24 -17.20 12.68
N PRO A 16 -55.35 -15.98 12.14
CA PRO A 16 -54.81 -15.70 10.82
C PRO A 16 -53.30 -15.93 10.86
N ALA A 17 -52.84 -16.74 9.91
CA ALA A 17 -51.43 -16.96 9.64
C ALA A 17 -50.71 -15.61 9.59
N ILE A 18 -49.58 -15.53 10.29
CA ILE A 18 -48.62 -14.43 10.19
C ILE A 18 -48.38 -14.20 8.70
N ALA A 19 -48.82 -13.05 8.21
CA ALA A 19 -48.55 -12.63 6.85
C ALA A 19 -47.04 -12.64 6.66
N THR A 20 -46.53 -13.59 5.89
CA THR A 20 -45.17 -13.54 5.36
C THR A 20 -45.10 -12.32 4.47
N ALA A 21 -44.71 -11.18 5.05
CA ALA A 21 -44.44 -9.98 4.30
C ALA A 21 -43.37 -10.33 3.26
N SER A 22 -43.75 -10.34 1.99
CA SER A 22 -42.87 -10.48 0.84
C SER A 22 -42.05 -9.20 0.61
N GLY A 23 -41.51 -8.62 1.68
CA GLY A 23 -40.53 -7.56 1.64
C GLY A 23 -39.15 -8.17 1.84
N ASN A 24 -38.16 -7.72 1.06
CA ASN A 24 -36.77 -8.16 1.19
C ASN A 24 -36.32 -8.02 2.66
N THR A 25 -36.23 -9.12 3.40
CA THR A 25 -35.96 -9.14 4.86
C THR A 25 -34.74 -8.30 5.22
N PHE A 26 -33.71 -8.37 4.38
CA PHE A 26 -32.50 -7.56 4.48
C PHE A 26 -32.79 -6.04 4.45
N LEU A 27 -33.67 -5.58 3.56
CA LEU A 27 -34.05 -4.16 3.48
C LEU A 27 -34.79 -3.70 4.74
N CYS A 28 -35.59 -4.58 5.35
CA CYS A 28 -36.25 -4.30 6.63
C CYS A 28 -35.21 -4.13 7.76
N LEU A 29 -34.24 -5.04 7.84
CA LEU A 29 -33.13 -4.97 8.80
C LEU A 29 -32.33 -3.66 8.63
N VAL A 30 -31.99 -3.30 7.39
CA VAL A 30 -31.24 -2.08 7.07
C VAL A 30 -32.03 -0.82 7.43
N ARG A 31 -33.33 -0.76 7.08
CA ARG A 31 -34.18 0.39 7.44
C ARG A 31 -34.33 0.55 8.94
N PHE A 32 -34.47 -0.56 9.67
CA PHE A 32 -34.53 -0.55 11.13
C PHE A 32 -33.21 -0.06 11.74
N ALA A 33 -32.07 -0.59 11.28
CA ALA A 33 -30.76 -0.16 11.73
C ALA A 33 -30.51 1.34 11.45
N LEU A 34 -30.87 1.85 10.27
CA LEU A 34 -30.79 3.26 9.92
C LEU A 34 -31.69 4.15 10.80
N ALA A 35 -32.91 3.70 11.08
CA ALA A 35 -33.81 4.42 11.98
C ALA A 35 -33.23 4.49 13.39
N ASN A 36 -32.57 3.43 13.85
CA ASN A 36 -31.93 3.38 15.15
C ASN A 36 -30.71 4.32 15.24
N ILE A 37 -29.86 4.31 14.21
CA ILE A 37 -28.71 5.22 14.09
C ILE A 37 -29.16 6.69 14.14
N ARG A 38 -30.23 7.03 13.42
CA ARG A 38 -30.79 8.40 13.40
C ARG A 38 -31.31 8.87 14.77
N ARG A 39 -31.70 7.96 15.66
CA ARG A 39 -32.15 8.31 17.02
C ARG A 39 -31.02 8.67 17.96
N ARG A 40 -29.79 8.20 17.71
CA ARG A 40 -28.60 8.46 18.54
C ARG A 40 -27.36 8.79 17.70
N PRO A 41 -27.36 9.93 16.99
CA PRO A 41 -26.31 10.28 16.03
C PRO A 41 -24.94 10.47 16.69
N GLU A 42 -24.89 10.97 17.93
CA GLU A 42 -23.64 11.21 18.66
C GLU A 42 -22.81 9.94 18.83
N ARG A 43 -23.44 8.82 19.19
CA ARG A 43 -22.75 7.55 19.43
C ARG A 43 -22.29 6.89 18.16
N PHE A 44 -23.13 6.97 17.12
CA PHE A 44 -22.74 6.55 15.79
C PHE A 44 -21.50 7.31 15.33
N LEU A 45 -21.52 8.64 15.47
CA LEU A 45 -20.40 9.49 15.06
C LEU A 45 -19.13 9.19 15.84
N LEU A 46 -19.19 9.09 17.17
CA LEU A 46 -18.03 8.76 18.01
C LEU A 46 -17.42 7.40 17.65
N SER A 47 -18.26 6.38 17.42
CA SER A 47 -17.80 5.05 17.03
C SER A 47 -17.18 5.04 15.65
N VAL A 48 -17.83 5.70 14.68
CA VAL A 48 -17.33 5.83 13.31
C VAL A 48 -16.00 6.58 13.28
N ILE A 49 -15.87 7.71 13.99
CA ILE A 49 -14.62 8.49 14.04
C ILE A 49 -13.49 7.71 14.70
N GLY A 50 -13.74 7.04 15.83
CA GLY A 50 -12.70 6.26 16.52
C GLY A 50 -12.14 5.13 15.65
N ILE A 51 -13.03 4.39 14.99
CA ILE A 51 -12.63 3.32 14.06
C ILE A 51 -11.97 3.91 12.81
N ALA A 52 -12.55 4.97 12.23
CA ALA A 52 -12.04 5.62 11.03
C ALA A 52 -10.63 6.18 11.25
N LEU A 53 -10.34 6.76 12.41
CA LEU A 53 -9.01 7.29 12.74
C LEU A 53 -7.95 6.19 12.75
N ALA A 54 -8.27 5.02 13.32
CA ALA A 54 -7.36 3.88 13.34
C ALA A 54 -7.17 3.26 11.96
N ILE A 55 -8.25 3.10 11.20
CA ILE A 55 -8.19 2.69 9.79
C ILE A 55 -7.34 3.69 8.99
N ALA A 56 -7.54 5.00 9.20
CA ALA A 56 -6.79 6.04 8.51
C ALA A 56 -5.30 5.94 8.82
N CYS A 57 -4.92 5.81 10.10
CA CYS A 57 -3.52 5.69 10.50
C CYS A 57 -2.82 4.50 9.84
N VAL A 58 -3.46 3.32 9.82
CA VAL A 58 -2.93 2.13 9.12
C VAL A 58 -2.86 2.32 7.63
N THR A 59 -3.90 2.87 7.04
CA THR A 59 -3.97 3.09 5.59
C THR A 59 -2.90 4.08 5.15
N VAL A 60 -2.66 5.16 5.90
CA VAL A 60 -1.59 6.14 5.63
C VAL A 60 -0.23 5.45 5.60
N VAL A 61 0.14 4.75 6.66
CA VAL A 61 1.47 4.13 6.76
C VAL A 61 1.67 3.04 5.71
N ARG A 62 0.62 2.23 5.45
CA ARG A 62 0.66 1.22 4.39
C ARG A 62 0.74 1.82 2.99
N THR A 63 0.02 2.91 2.74
CA THR A 63 0.09 3.65 1.47
C THR A 63 1.51 4.17 1.27
N ILE A 64 2.09 4.83 2.28
CA ILE A 64 3.46 5.34 2.23
C ILE A 64 4.45 4.19 1.95
N SER A 65 4.35 3.08 2.68
CA SER A 65 5.21 1.91 2.48
C SER A 65 5.10 1.33 1.07
N ALA A 66 3.88 1.15 0.55
CA ALA A 66 3.64 0.65 -0.80
C ALA A 66 4.15 1.63 -1.87
N SER A 67 3.98 2.94 -1.66
CA SER A 67 4.52 3.96 -2.55
C SER A 67 6.05 3.92 -2.62
N PHE A 68 6.74 3.83 -1.49
CA PHE A 68 8.20 3.68 -1.48
C PHE A 68 8.66 2.39 -2.16
N ALA A 69 7.89 1.30 -2.01
CA ALA A 69 8.17 0.04 -2.68
C ALA A 69 8.04 0.18 -4.20
N ILE A 70 6.97 0.81 -4.68
CA ILE A 70 6.71 1.06 -6.11
C ILE A 70 7.80 1.97 -6.68
N THR A 71 8.07 3.11 -6.04
CA THR A 71 9.07 4.06 -6.52
C THR A 71 10.48 3.47 -6.50
N GLY A 72 10.80 2.62 -5.53
CA GLY A 72 12.06 1.87 -5.50
C GLY A 72 12.18 0.90 -6.68
N ALA A 73 11.12 0.13 -6.98
CA ALA A 73 11.08 -0.79 -8.11
C ALA A 73 11.19 -0.05 -9.46
N ASP A 74 10.44 1.04 -9.62
CA ASP A 74 10.49 1.87 -10.83
C ASP A 74 11.88 2.47 -11.02
N SER A 75 12.54 2.90 -9.94
CA SER A 75 13.90 3.46 -10.02
C SER A 75 14.94 2.43 -10.44
N VAL A 76 14.82 1.19 -9.95
CA VAL A 76 15.67 0.08 -10.40
C VAL A 76 15.38 -0.26 -11.85
N THR A 77 14.12 -0.33 -12.25
CA THR A 77 13.72 -0.62 -13.64
C THR A 77 14.26 0.44 -14.61
N ASP A 78 14.22 1.71 -14.21
CA ASP A 78 14.76 2.84 -14.97
C ASP A 78 16.29 2.81 -15.08
N VAL A 79 16.99 2.15 -14.15
CA VAL A 79 18.45 1.93 -14.22
C VAL A 79 18.80 0.69 -15.04
N LEU A 80 18.15 -0.43 -14.77
CA LEU A 80 18.50 -1.74 -15.33
C LEU A 80 18.01 -1.89 -16.78
N GLY A 81 16.79 -1.42 -17.09
CA GLY A 81 16.11 -1.81 -18.31
C GLY A 81 16.09 -3.33 -18.46
N ASP A 82 16.67 -3.83 -19.55
CA ASP A 82 16.79 -5.27 -19.83
C ASP A 82 18.16 -5.87 -19.41
N ALA A 83 18.98 -5.14 -18.65
CA ALA A 83 20.31 -5.62 -18.24
C ALA A 83 20.21 -6.80 -17.27
N GLN A 84 21.09 -7.80 -17.46
CA GLN A 84 21.13 -8.99 -16.61
C GLN A 84 21.98 -8.81 -15.35
N LEU A 85 22.95 -7.89 -15.36
CA LEU A 85 23.77 -7.58 -14.19
C LEU A 85 23.92 -6.07 -14.00
N TRP A 86 24.09 -5.68 -12.75
CA TRP A 86 24.33 -4.28 -12.36
C TRP A 86 25.56 -4.18 -11.46
N ALA A 87 26.64 -3.59 -11.98
CA ALA A 87 27.86 -3.39 -11.21
C ALA A 87 27.88 -1.98 -10.62
N VAL A 88 27.77 -1.91 -9.29
CA VAL A 88 27.73 -0.66 -8.51
C VAL A 88 29.08 -0.34 -7.90
N PRO A 89 29.36 0.93 -7.58
CA PRO A 89 30.63 1.33 -6.98
C PRO A 89 30.75 0.80 -5.54
N ALA A 90 31.97 0.82 -4.98
CA ALA A 90 32.23 0.38 -3.60
C ALA A 90 31.45 1.20 -2.55
N ALA A 91 31.20 2.48 -2.84
CA ALA A 91 30.34 3.33 -2.01
C ALA A 91 28.84 2.98 -2.13
N GLY A 92 28.46 2.21 -3.15
CA GLY A 92 27.09 1.81 -3.44
C GLY A 92 26.29 2.81 -4.27
N ALA A 93 24.99 2.59 -4.26
CA ALA A 93 24.02 3.51 -4.85
C ALA A 93 22.86 3.66 -3.87
N HIS A 94 22.32 4.87 -3.78
CA HIS A 94 21.17 5.16 -2.94
C HIS A 94 20.05 5.78 -3.75
N TYR A 95 18.84 5.69 -3.21
CA TYR A 95 17.69 6.41 -3.74
C TYR A 95 17.63 7.80 -3.09
N ASP A 96 17.76 8.86 -3.88
CA ASP A 96 17.60 10.24 -3.43
C ASP A 96 16.12 10.65 -3.53
N SER A 97 15.53 11.06 -2.41
CA SER A 97 14.09 11.40 -2.35
C SER A 97 13.72 12.70 -3.04
N ASP A 98 14.66 13.65 -3.18
CA ASP A 98 14.43 14.94 -3.80
C ASP A 98 14.52 14.82 -5.32
N ALA A 99 15.51 14.09 -5.81
CA ALA A 99 15.67 13.73 -7.22
C ALA A 99 14.67 12.67 -7.69
N ARG A 100 14.17 11.84 -6.77
CA ARG A 100 13.28 10.69 -7.00
C ARG A 100 13.88 9.62 -7.90
N ALA A 101 15.17 9.37 -7.76
CA ALA A 101 15.90 8.42 -8.60
C ALA A 101 17.07 7.79 -7.84
N LEU A 102 17.56 6.66 -8.34
CA LEU A 102 18.82 6.07 -7.90
C LEU A 102 20.00 6.91 -8.39
N VAL A 103 20.98 7.07 -7.50
CA VAL A 103 22.20 7.86 -7.70
C VAL A 103 23.40 7.06 -7.20
N ALA A 104 24.52 7.15 -7.92
CA ALA A 104 25.77 6.52 -7.53
C ALA A 104 26.46 7.31 -6.41
N ASP A 105 26.96 6.59 -5.39
CA ASP A 105 27.67 7.19 -4.25
C ASP A 105 29.18 7.30 -4.46
N GLY A 106 29.67 6.88 -5.62
CA GLY A 106 31.09 6.90 -5.92
C GLY A 106 31.41 6.54 -7.37
N PRO A 107 32.71 6.50 -7.71
CA PRO A 107 33.18 6.28 -9.07
C PRO A 107 32.80 4.89 -9.55
N ALA A 108 32.34 4.80 -10.81
CA ALA A 108 32.01 3.52 -11.42
C ALA A 108 33.18 2.53 -11.30
N PRO A 109 32.93 1.25 -10.98
CA PRO A 109 34.00 0.28 -10.82
C PRO A 109 34.79 0.12 -12.12
N ASP A 110 36.11 -0.05 -11.99
CA ASP A 110 36.98 -0.34 -13.12
C ASP A 110 36.71 -1.76 -13.65
N LEU A 111 36.15 -1.84 -14.85
CA LEU A 111 35.51 -3.02 -15.40
C LEU A 111 36.14 -3.39 -16.75
N GLY A 112 36.87 -4.51 -16.78
CA GLY A 112 37.25 -5.16 -18.04
C GLY A 112 36.08 -5.99 -18.55
N VAL A 113 35.43 -5.56 -19.63
CA VAL A 113 34.30 -6.28 -20.22
C VAL A 113 34.81 -7.52 -20.95
N PRO A 114 34.41 -8.75 -20.55
CA PRO A 114 34.86 -9.96 -21.21
C PRO A 114 34.29 -10.09 -22.63
N ASP A 115 34.96 -10.86 -23.49
CA ASP A 115 34.53 -11.07 -24.87
C ASP A 115 33.10 -11.63 -24.94
N GLY A 116 32.30 -11.07 -25.85
CA GLY A 116 30.90 -11.45 -26.06
C GLY A 116 29.89 -10.81 -25.09
N TRP A 117 30.36 -10.14 -24.03
CA TRP A 117 29.51 -9.36 -23.13
C TRP A 117 29.38 -7.93 -23.64
N THR A 118 28.25 -7.30 -23.34
CA THR A 118 28.07 -5.86 -23.56
C THR A 118 27.91 -5.18 -22.22
N ALA A 119 28.62 -4.08 -21.98
CA ALA A 119 28.44 -3.29 -20.77
C ALA A 119 28.39 -1.81 -21.14
N VAL A 120 27.48 -1.08 -20.50
CA VAL A 120 27.32 0.37 -20.70
C VAL A 120 27.60 1.06 -19.38
N ARG A 121 28.57 1.98 -19.40
CA ARG A 121 28.85 2.85 -18.27
C ARG A 121 27.80 3.95 -18.26
N THR A 122 27.15 4.12 -17.11
CA THR A 122 26.27 5.26 -16.87
C THR A 122 26.88 6.10 -15.77
N LEU A 123 27.36 7.30 -16.12
CA LEU A 123 27.68 8.29 -15.10
C LEU A 123 26.38 8.71 -14.41
N SER A 124 26.40 8.83 -13.09
CA SER A 124 25.21 9.14 -12.31
C SER A 124 25.56 10.05 -11.14
N GLY A 125 24.76 11.10 -10.96
CA GLY A 125 24.89 12.02 -9.86
C GLY A 125 23.69 12.96 -9.78
N LEU A 126 23.85 14.01 -8.98
CA LEU A 126 22.83 15.02 -8.76
C LEU A 126 23.25 16.34 -9.39
N THR A 127 22.27 17.08 -9.91
CA THR A 127 22.44 18.47 -10.31
C THR A 127 21.19 19.25 -9.96
N ASP A 128 21.31 20.56 -9.83
CA ASP A 128 20.17 21.44 -9.66
C ASP A 128 19.74 22.03 -11.01
N LEU A 129 18.43 22.05 -11.25
CA LEU A 129 17.81 22.68 -12.41
C LEU A 129 16.55 23.41 -11.95
N ALA A 130 16.47 24.71 -12.22
CA ALA A 130 15.37 25.57 -11.78
C ALA A 130 15.07 25.50 -10.27
N GLY A 131 16.11 25.37 -9.43
CA GLY A 131 15.99 25.25 -7.98
C GLY A 131 15.47 23.90 -7.49
N GLN A 132 15.35 22.91 -8.39
CA GLN A 132 14.99 21.54 -8.05
C GLN A 132 16.17 20.61 -8.26
N ARG A 133 16.39 19.71 -7.30
CA ARG A 133 17.37 18.63 -7.41
C ARG A 133 16.85 17.57 -8.38
N ILE A 134 17.70 17.19 -9.33
CA ILE A 134 17.41 16.19 -10.36
C ILE A 134 18.57 15.20 -10.48
N ALA A 135 18.26 13.97 -10.85
CA ALA A 135 19.28 12.98 -11.18
C ALA A 135 19.76 13.20 -12.61
N LEU A 136 21.08 13.37 -12.77
CA LEU A 136 21.74 13.49 -14.06
C LEU A 136 22.44 12.18 -14.39
N ARG A 137 22.24 11.70 -15.61
CA ARG A 137 22.88 10.50 -16.15
C ARG A 137 23.68 10.82 -17.41
N GLY A 138 24.84 10.21 -17.54
CA GLY A 138 25.66 10.25 -18.75
C GLY A 138 25.38 9.04 -19.63
N ASN A 139 25.22 9.26 -20.93
CA ASN A 139 25.12 8.20 -21.93
C ASN A 139 25.86 8.63 -23.21
N GLU A 140 26.66 7.72 -23.76
CA GLU A 140 27.46 7.94 -24.98
C GLU A 140 26.60 8.10 -26.24
N THR A 141 25.37 7.55 -26.24
CA THR A 141 24.43 7.61 -27.37
C THR A 141 23.67 8.94 -27.48
N VAL A 142 23.69 9.77 -26.44
CA VAL A 142 23.00 11.07 -26.44
C VAL A 142 23.88 12.12 -27.12
N GLN A 143 23.28 12.94 -27.97
CA GLN A 143 24.01 13.96 -28.73
C GLN A 143 24.54 15.08 -27.81
N PRO A 144 25.76 15.61 -28.03
CA PRO A 144 26.39 16.63 -27.17
C PRO A 144 25.65 17.97 -26.98
N GLY A 145 24.53 18.21 -27.67
CA GLY A 145 23.67 19.39 -27.54
C GLY A 145 22.25 19.08 -27.06
N GLU A 146 21.97 17.84 -26.68
CA GLU A 146 20.65 17.40 -26.23
C GLU A 146 20.66 16.99 -24.76
N ALA A 147 19.54 17.21 -24.08
CA ALA A 147 19.24 16.65 -22.78
C ALA A 147 17.92 15.89 -22.87
N VAL A 148 17.96 14.59 -22.60
CA VAL A 148 16.81 13.69 -22.66
C VAL A 148 16.19 13.60 -21.27
N PHE A 149 15.02 14.19 -21.10
CA PHE A 149 14.27 14.16 -19.85
C PHE A 149 13.28 13.00 -19.89
N GLY A 150 13.24 12.20 -18.82
CA GLY A 150 12.08 11.38 -18.56
C GLY A 150 10.83 12.25 -18.41
N SER A 151 9.68 11.78 -18.91
CA SER A 151 8.42 12.54 -18.87
C SER A 151 8.02 12.98 -17.45
N ALA A 152 8.33 12.18 -16.43
CA ALA A 152 8.02 12.52 -15.05
C ALA A 152 8.90 13.66 -14.50
N VAL A 153 10.21 13.66 -14.78
CA VAL A 153 11.09 14.79 -14.40
C VAL A 153 10.81 16.03 -15.24
N ALA A 154 10.47 15.88 -16.52
CA ALA A 154 10.08 17.00 -17.38
C ALA A 154 8.86 17.75 -16.83
N GLY A 155 7.81 17.01 -16.43
CA GLY A 155 6.63 17.58 -15.78
C GLY A 155 6.92 18.24 -14.44
N ARG A 156 7.82 17.64 -13.64
CA ARG A 156 8.20 18.14 -12.31
C ARG A 156 8.97 19.47 -12.35
N VAL A 157 9.92 19.58 -13.29
CA VAL A 157 10.74 20.78 -13.48
C VAL A 157 10.01 21.81 -14.38
N GLY A 158 8.95 21.40 -15.07
CA GLY A 158 8.15 22.28 -15.93
C GLY A 158 8.80 22.58 -17.28
N VAL A 159 9.66 21.67 -17.78
CA VAL A 159 10.32 21.80 -19.08
C VAL A 159 9.50 21.14 -20.19
N ARG A 160 9.58 21.69 -21.41
CA ARG A 160 8.86 21.18 -22.58
C ARG A 160 9.82 20.70 -23.67
N PRO A 161 9.42 19.73 -24.52
CA PRO A 161 10.20 19.35 -25.69
C PRO A 161 10.55 20.57 -26.56
N GLY A 162 11.79 20.65 -27.02
CA GLY A 162 12.32 21.75 -27.83
C GLY A 162 12.75 22.99 -27.04
N GLN A 163 12.46 23.07 -25.74
CA GLN A 163 12.98 24.13 -24.88
C GLN A 163 14.50 24.00 -24.71
N THR A 164 15.20 25.09 -24.39
CA THR A 164 16.60 25.03 -23.98
C THR A 164 16.76 25.10 -22.46
N VAL A 165 17.69 24.33 -21.93
CA VAL A 165 18.06 24.31 -20.50
C VAL A 165 19.57 24.40 -20.37
N THR A 166 20.06 24.87 -19.22
CA THR A 166 21.49 24.92 -18.92
C THR A 166 21.85 23.87 -17.88
N ILE A 167 22.74 22.95 -18.25
CA ILE A 167 23.26 21.88 -17.37
C ILE A 167 24.78 21.90 -17.47
N GLY A 168 25.49 21.95 -16.34
CA GLY A 168 26.96 22.01 -16.33
C GLY A 168 27.55 23.18 -17.12
N GLY A 169 26.84 24.32 -17.14
CA GLY A 169 27.25 25.51 -17.91
C GLY A 169 27.05 25.40 -19.43
N ARG A 170 26.42 24.32 -19.93
CA ARG A 170 26.13 24.12 -21.35
C ARG A 170 24.65 24.25 -21.63
N THR A 171 24.31 24.91 -22.74
CA THR A 171 22.93 25.02 -23.21
C THR A 171 22.57 23.80 -24.04
N LEU A 172 21.53 23.08 -23.63
CA LEU A 172 21.07 21.84 -24.23
C LEU A 172 19.61 21.96 -24.64
N THR A 173 19.25 21.34 -25.76
CA THR A 173 17.86 21.24 -26.21
C THR A 173 17.17 20.07 -25.49
N VAL A 174 16.01 20.34 -24.92
CA VAL A 174 15.17 19.36 -24.21
C VAL A 174 14.52 18.42 -25.21
N ARG A 175 14.82 17.13 -25.10
CA ARG A 175 14.00 16.04 -25.63
C ARG A 175 13.31 15.37 -24.46
N VAL A 176 12.06 14.95 -24.63
CA VAL A 176 11.37 14.16 -23.61
C VAL A 176 11.21 12.75 -24.14
N ASP A 177 11.77 11.77 -23.43
CA ASP A 177 11.70 10.35 -23.77
C ASP A 177 11.80 9.49 -22.51
N GLY A 178 11.07 8.38 -22.47
CA GLY A 178 10.95 7.52 -21.30
C GLY A 178 10.05 8.07 -20.17
N ALA A 179 9.77 7.22 -19.18
CA ALA A 179 8.93 7.53 -18.01
C ALA A 179 9.72 7.97 -16.76
N GLY A 180 11.06 7.92 -16.82
CA GLY A 180 11.94 8.06 -15.66
C GLY A 180 11.97 9.44 -14.98
N GLN A 181 12.66 9.47 -13.84
CA GLN A 181 12.92 10.69 -13.03
C GLN A 181 14.31 11.27 -13.26
N SER A 182 15.08 10.74 -14.21
CA SER A 182 16.42 11.22 -14.55
C SER A 182 16.46 12.03 -15.85
N VAL A 183 17.49 12.85 -15.97
CA VAL A 183 17.87 13.54 -17.19
C VAL A 183 19.14 12.90 -17.73
N THR A 184 19.11 12.45 -18.97
CA THR A 184 20.26 11.84 -19.63
C THR A 184 20.89 12.83 -20.60
N VAL A 185 22.20 13.06 -20.46
CA VAL A 185 22.99 13.94 -21.32
C VAL A 185 24.18 13.17 -21.90
N ALA A 186 24.84 13.76 -22.89
CA ALA A 186 26.09 13.20 -23.41
C ALA A 186 27.13 13.04 -22.29
N GLU A 187 27.90 11.95 -22.32
CA GLU A 187 28.87 11.62 -21.28
C GLU A 187 29.83 12.76 -20.90
N PRO A 188 30.40 13.56 -21.84
CA PRO A 188 31.28 14.68 -21.47
C PRO A 188 30.59 15.76 -20.65
N VAL A 189 29.27 15.94 -20.83
CA VAL A 189 28.47 16.89 -20.05
C VAL A 189 28.20 16.32 -18.66
N ALA A 190 27.84 15.04 -18.56
CA ALA A 190 27.65 14.39 -17.27
C ALA A 190 28.96 14.39 -16.47
N ALA A 191 30.09 14.03 -17.07
CA ALA A 191 31.39 14.01 -16.42
C ALA A 191 31.80 15.37 -15.84
N ALA A 192 31.44 16.47 -16.51
CA ALA A 192 31.71 17.82 -16.02
C ALA A 192 30.89 18.20 -14.78
N VAL A 193 29.75 17.54 -14.54
CA VAL A 193 28.83 17.84 -13.43
C VAL A 193 28.98 16.84 -12.28
N VAL A 194 29.01 15.55 -12.60
CA VAL A 194 28.97 14.45 -11.61
C VAL A 194 30.31 13.72 -11.48
N GLY A 195 31.32 14.12 -12.23
CA GLY A 195 32.64 13.49 -12.21
C GLY A 195 32.61 12.07 -12.77
N THR A 196 33.30 11.16 -12.10
CA THR A 196 33.38 9.74 -12.49
C THR A 196 32.33 8.87 -11.78
N ASN A 197 31.43 9.48 -11.01
CA ASN A 197 30.40 8.75 -10.28
C ASN A 197 29.48 8.03 -11.25
N GLY A 198 29.18 6.76 -10.98
CA GLY A 198 28.37 5.96 -11.88
C GLY A 198 28.35 4.48 -11.55
N TRP A 199 27.78 3.71 -12.46
CA TRP A 199 27.70 2.26 -12.41
C TRP A 199 27.76 1.68 -13.83
N TRP A 200 27.76 0.35 -13.92
CA TRP A 200 27.62 -0.36 -15.19
C TRP A 200 26.36 -1.20 -15.21
N THR A 201 25.65 -1.14 -16.33
CA THR A 201 24.66 -2.15 -16.70
C THR A 201 25.30 -3.11 -17.70
N VAL A 202 25.05 -4.40 -17.52
CA VAL A 202 25.73 -5.46 -18.28
C VAL A 202 24.71 -6.41 -18.87
N TRP A 203 24.91 -6.73 -20.14
CA TRP A 203 24.14 -7.71 -20.89
C TRP A 203 24.98 -8.94 -21.19
N ALA A 204 24.38 -10.10 -20.94
CA ALA A 204 24.95 -11.39 -21.27
C ALA A 204 25.08 -11.57 -22.80
N PRO A 205 25.96 -12.48 -23.26
CA PRO A 205 26.01 -12.86 -24.66
C PRO A 205 24.64 -13.35 -25.15
N PRO A 206 24.30 -13.12 -26.44
CA PRO A 206 23.03 -13.56 -27.00
C PRO A 206 22.79 -15.07 -26.79
N GLY A 207 21.62 -15.43 -26.24
CA GLY A 207 21.23 -16.80 -25.92
C GLY A 207 21.54 -17.26 -24.49
N ASP A 208 22.37 -16.51 -23.76
CA ASP A 208 22.77 -16.81 -22.37
C ASP A 208 21.99 -15.98 -21.34
N GLU A 209 21.05 -15.13 -21.75
CA GLU A 209 20.42 -14.09 -20.91
C GLU A 209 19.67 -14.64 -19.69
N LYS A 210 19.29 -15.93 -19.72
CA LYS A 210 18.54 -16.61 -18.65
C LYS A 210 19.38 -17.57 -17.82
N ARG A 211 20.70 -17.63 -18.07
CA ARG A 211 21.60 -18.48 -17.31
C ARG A 211 21.67 -18.01 -15.86
N ARG A 212 21.74 -18.96 -14.93
CA ARG A 212 21.75 -18.68 -13.48
C ARG A 212 23.16 -18.45 -12.91
N ASP A 213 24.18 -18.70 -13.71
CA ASP A 213 25.60 -18.57 -13.38
C ASP A 213 26.25 -17.34 -14.04
N LEU A 214 25.44 -16.42 -14.60
CA LEU A 214 25.93 -15.20 -15.26
C LEU A 214 26.78 -14.35 -14.32
N ALA A 215 26.27 -14.06 -13.13
CA ALA A 215 26.98 -13.23 -12.16
C ALA A 215 28.27 -13.89 -11.65
N GLN A 216 28.32 -15.22 -11.57
CA GLN A 216 29.52 -15.95 -11.17
C GLN A 216 30.58 -15.92 -12.28
N THR A 217 30.16 -16.15 -13.52
CA THR A 217 31.02 -16.12 -14.71
C THR A 217 31.63 -14.73 -14.89
N PHE A 218 30.80 -13.70 -14.82
CA PHE A 218 31.22 -12.32 -15.01
C PHE A 218 32.06 -11.81 -13.82
N ALA A 219 31.72 -12.18 -12.58
CA ALA A 219 32.55 -11.90 -11.40
C ALA A 219 33.94 -12.53 -11.49
N ALA A 220 34.03 -13.79 -11.94
CA ALA A 220 35.32 -14.47 -12.11
C ALA A 220 36.20 -13.78 -13.14
N ALA A 221 35.63 -13.23 -14.22
CA ALA A 221 36.36 -12.52 -15.25
C ALA A 221 36.80 -11.10 -14.82
N THR A 222 35.99 -10.41 -14.02
CA THR A 222 36.23 -9.01 -13.62
C THR A 222 36.95 -8.87 -12.28
N GLY A 223 36.92 -9.92 -11.44
CA GLY A 223 37.43 -9.91 -10.07
C GLY A 223 36.56 -9.14 -9.08
N LEU A 224 35.33 -8.77 -9.46
CA LEU A 224 34.36 -8.14 -8.55
C LEU A 224 33.54 -9.20 -7.82
N ALA A 225 33.15 -8.92 -6.58
CA ALA A 225 32.19 -9.76 -5.86
C ALA A 225 30.82 -9.69 -6.53
N SER A 226 30.04 -10.77 -6.47
CA SER A 226 28.65 -10.78 -6.96
C SER A 226 27.66 -11.33 -5.93
N THR A 227 26.42 -10.87 -6.03
CA THR A 227 25.32 -11.31 -5.17
C THR A 227 23.98 -11.17 -5.88
N ALA A 228 23.04 -12.06 -5.54
CA ALA A 228 21.64 -11.97 -5.95
C ALA A 228 20.76 -11.32 -4.87
N ASP A 229 21.35 -10.95 -3.73
CA ASP A 229 20.64 -10.35 -2.61
C ASP A 229 20.79 -8.81 -2.66
N PRO A 230 19.72 -8.05 -2.97
CA PRO A 230 19.78 -6.60 -2.96
C PRO A 230 20.01 -6.00 -1.56
N ALA A 231 19.90 -6.78 -0.48
CA ALA A 231 20.16 -6.32 0.88
C ALA A 231 21.66 -6.23 1.19
N GLN A 232 22.48 -6.96 0.45
CA GLN A 232 23.92 -6.98 0.65
C GLN A 232 24.54 -5.71 0.10
N GLN A 233 25.17 -4.92 0.97
CA GLN A 233 25.88 -3.71 0.56
C GLN A 233 27.27 -4.06 0.01
N PRO A 234 27.81 -3.26 -0.94
CA PRO A 234 29.20 -3.37 -1.34
C PRO A 234 30.13 -3.15 -0.15
N ASP A 235 31.31 -3.78 -0.19
CA ASP A 235 32.38 -3.46 0.76
C ASP A 235 32.88 -2.03 0.48
N PRO A 236 32.82 -1.09 1.45
CA PRO A 236 33.30 0.28 1.27
C PRO A 236 34.78 0.38 0.92
N HIS A 237 35.57 -0.64 1.28
CA HIS A 237 37.00 -0.75 0.96
C HIS A 237 37.27 -1.63 -0.27
N GLY A 238 36.21 -2.18 -0.87
CA GLY A 238 36.29 -3.05 -2.04
C GLY A 238 36.39 -2.28 -3.36
N ARG A 239 36.25 -3.02 -4.46
CA ARG A 239 36.26 -2.47 -5.82
C ARG A 239 34.86 -2.19 -6.38
N GLY A 240 33.80 -2.59 -5.66
CA GLY A 240 32.42 -2.58 -6.13
C GLY A 240 31.74 -3.93 -5.91
N LEU A 241 30.49 -4.03 -6.34
CA LEU A 241 29.65 -5.23 -6.19
C LEU A 241 28.78 -5.39 -7.44
N ILE A 242 28.61 -6.63 -7.89
CA ILE A 242 27.73 -6.98 -9.00
C ILE A 242 26.44 -7.57 -8.44
N TYR A 243 25.32 -6.92 -8.72
CA TYR A 243 24.01 -7.49 -8.48
C TYR A 243 23.59 -8.35 -9.67
N ASP A 244 23.21 -9.59 -9.37
CA ASP A 244 22.57 -10.51 -10.31
C ASP A 244 21.07 -10.21 -10.36
N THR A 245 20.58 -9.71 -11.51
CA THR A 245 19.17 -9.32 -11.67
C THR A 245 18.32 -10.49 -12.18
N VAL A 246 18.98 -11.50 -12.77
CA VAL A 246 18.36 -12.70 -13.36
C VAL A 246 18.44 -13.89 -12.41
N GLY A 247 19.63 -14.09 -11.84
CA GLY A 247 19.98 -15.22 -11.00
C GLY A 247 19.68 -14.95 -9.53
N GLY A 248 19.07 -15.93 -8.88
CA GLY A 248 18.79 -15.92 -7.45
C GLY A 248 17.96 -17.13 -7.08
N ALA A 249 18.29 -17.78 -5.96
CA ALA A 249 17.46 -18.85 -5.43
C ALA A 249 16.18 -18.24 -4.84
N GLY A 250 15.09 -18.15 -5.61
CA GLY A 250 13.80 -17.70 -5.11
C GLY A 250 12.75 -17.44 -6.19
N PRO A 251 11.47 -17.35 -5.81
CA PRO A 251 10.37 -17.09 -6.74
C PRO A 251 10.20 -15.60 -7.10
N LEU A 252 10.93 -14.70 -6.42
CA LEU A 252 10.83 -13.25 -6.60
C LEU A 252 11.95 -12.72 -7.49
N THR A 253 11.63 -11.77 -8.38
CA THR A 253 12.62 -11.06 -9.21
C THR A 253 13.47 -10.10 -8.36
N PHE A 254 14.59 -9.63 -8.90
CA PHE A 254 15.47 -8.70 -8.21
C PHE A 254 14.75 -7.40 -7.84
N GLU A 255 13.95 -6.84 -8.75
CA GLU A 255 13.16 -5.63 -8.54
C GLU A 255 12.17 -5.81 -7.40
N GLN A 256 11.52 -6.99 -7.32
CA GLN A 256 10.59 -7.33 -6.25
C GLN A 256 11.29 -7.44 -4.89
N LYS A 257 12.48 -8.06 -4.84
CA LYS A 257 13.29 -8.13 -3.61
C LYS A 257 13.79 -6.76 -3.18
N PHE A 258 14.28 -5.95 -4.12
CA PHE A 258 14.75 -4.59 -3.85
C PHE A 258 13.60 -3.73 -3.33
N SER A 259 12.44 -3.76 -4.00
CA SER A 259 11.20 -3.12 -3.56
C SER A 259 10.78 -3.51 -2.14
N ALA A 260 10.91 -4.79 -1.79
CA ALA A 260 10.59 -5.30 -0.46
C ALA A 260 11.50 -4.70 0.64
N LEU A 261 12.76 -4.37 0.34
CA LEU A 261 13.65 -3.70 1.31
C LEU A 261 13.15 -2.30 1.66
N PHE A 262 12.64 -1.55 0.68
CA PHE A 262 12.07 -0.22 0.91
C PHE A 262 10.74 -0.31 1.67
N SER A 263 9.87 -1.26 1.31
CA SER A 263 8.61 -1.50 2.04
C SER A 263 8.86 -1.92 3.49
N GLY A 264 9.83 -2.80 3.71
CA GLY A 264 10.23 -3.32 5.01
C GLY A 264 10.72 -2.23 5.94
N LYS A 265 11.60 -1.33 5.48
CA LYS A 265 12.11 -0.21 6.27
C LYS A 265 11.00 0.70 6.80
N VAL A 266 9.95 0.97 6.00
CA VAL A 266 8.82 1.81 6.44
C VAL A 266 7.96 1.06 7.46
N THR A 267 7.67 -0.22 7.22
CA THR A 267 6.82 -1.03 8.12
C THR A 267 7.49 -1.30 9.47
N SER A 268 8.82 -1.47 9.51
CA SER A 268 9.59 -1.62 10.74
C SER A 268 10.01 -0.29 11.38
N SER A 269 9.70 0.85 10.76
CA SER A 269 10.04 2.17 11.30
C SER A 269 9.15 2.57 12.48
N THR A 270 9.52 3.66 13.16
CA THR A 270 8.69 4.32 14.17
C THR A 270 7.27 4.62 13.67
N LEU A 271 7.09 4.94 12.38
CA LEU A 271 5.77 5.16 11.80
C LEU A 271 4.93 3.87 11.75
N GLY A 272 5.55 2.74 11.42
CA GLY A 272 4.92 1.41 11.46
C GLY A 272 4.47 1.01 12.86
N LEU A 273 5.30 1.29 13.86
CA LEU A 273 4.97 1.09 15.28
C LEU A 273 3.79 1.96 15.73
N ILE A 274 3.83 3.27 15.43
CA ILE A 274 2.74 4.19 15.75
C ILE A 274 1.43 3.73 15.10
N SER A 275 1.48 3.30 13.85
CA SER A 275 0.32 2.78 13.13
C SER A 275 -0.25 1.51 13.76
N THR A 276 0.61 0.57 14.17
CA THR A 276 0.19 -0.68 14.81
C THR A 276 -0.45 -0.42 16.17
N VAL A 277 0.14 0.48 16.97
CA VAL A 277 -0.44 0.90 18.26
C VAL A 277 -1.76 1.64 18.04
N GLY A 278 -1.84 2.52 17.05
CA GLY A 278 -3.06 3.23 16.68
C GLY A 278 -4.20 2.30 16.26
N LEU A 279 -3.89 1.24 15.52
CA LEU A 279 -4.87 0.19 15.18
C LEU A 279 -5.41 -0.50 16.43
N GLY A 280 -4.52 -0.92 17.34
CA GLY A 280 -4.89 -1.55 18.60
C GLY A 280 -5.79 -0.64 19.44
N LEU A 281 -5.45 0.64 19.56
CA LEU A 281 -6.23 1.61 20.31
C LEU A 281 -7.62 1.84 19.69
N GLY A 282 -7.71 1.99 18.36
CA GLY A 282 -8.98 2.15 17.66
C GLY A 282 -9.89 0.93 17.80
N PHE A 283 -9.30 -0.26 17.76
CA PHE A 283 -10.02 -1.50 18.04
C PHE A 283 -10.58 -1.53 19.46
N VAL A 284 -9.78 -1.16 20.47
CA VAL A 284 -10.24 -1.06 21.87
C VAL A 284 -11.36 -0.04 22.02
N ILE A 285 -11.27 1.12 21.38
CA ILE A 285 -12.32 2.14 21.38
C ILE A 285 -13.61 1.59 20.76
N ALA A 286 -13.51 0.87 19.64
CA ALA A 286 -14.65 0.25 18.97
C ALA A 286 -15.35 -0.75 19.89
N VAL A 287 -14.60 -1.70 20.45
CA VAL A 287 -15.12 -2.72 21.36
C VAL A 287 -15.77 -2.08 22.59
N SER A 288 -15.13 -1.07 23.18
CA SER A 288 -15.66 -0.36 24.36
C SER A 288 -16.97 0.35 24.06
N SER A 289 -17.07 1.01 22.90
CA SER A 289 -18.30 1.68 22.44
C SER A 289 -19.43 0.69 22.18
N PHE A 290 -19.14 -0.43 21.50
CA PHE A 290 -20.14 -1.48 21.25
C PHE A 290 -20.60 -2.14 22.54
N LEU A 291 -19.70 -2.46 23.46
CA LEU A 291 -20.05 -3.00 24.78
C LEU A 291 -20.97 -2.06 25.54
N ALA A 292 -20.66 -0.76 25.58
CA ALA A 292 -21.51 0.24 26.20
C ALA A 292 -22.91 0.28 25.55
N ALA A 293 -22.98 0.28 24.21
CA ALA A 293 -24.25 0.28 23.48
C ALA A 293 -25.11 -0.95 23.76
N VAL A 294 -24.48 -2.13 23.89
CA VAL A 294 -25.15 -3.38 24.23
C VAL A 294 -25.70 -3.34 25.66
N HIS A 295 -24.96 -2.79 26.62
CA HIS A 295 -25.40 -2.68 28.02
C HIS A 295 -26.59 -1.72 28.17
N GLU A 296 -26.61 -0.60 27.45
CA GLU A 296 -27.70 0.37 27.53
C GLU A 296 -29.02 -0.14 26.93
N ARG A 297 -28.93 -1.08 25.98
CA ARG A 297 -30.10 -1.72 25.35
C ARG A 297 -30.43 -3.08 25.92
N ARG A 298 -29.79 -3.49 27.03
CA ARG A 298 -30.00 -4.80 27.67
C ARG A 298 -31.48 -5.09 27.98
N ARG A 299 -32.22 -4.08 28.44
CA ARG A 299 -33.65 -4.20 28.73
C ARG A 299 -34.49 -4.39 27.47
N GLU A 300 -34.12 -3.73 26.37
CA GLU A 300 -34.79 -3.90 25.07
C GLU A 300 -34.60 -5.32 24.54
N PHE A 301 -33.40 -5.88 24.67
CA PHE A 301 -33.10 -7.28 24.33
C PHE A 301 -33.83 -8.27 25.23
N GLY A 302 -33.95 -7.98 26.54
CA GLY A 302 -34.76 -8.76 27.46
C GLY A 302 -36.22 -8.87 27.03
N ILE A 303 -36.84 -7.75 26.60
CA ILE A 303 -38.23 -7.73 26.13
C ILE A 303 -38.37 -8.54 24.82
N MET A 304 -37.50 -8.32 23.83
CA MET A 304 -37.57 -9.05 22.55
C MET A 304 -37.31 -10.55 22.70
N SER A 305 -36.38 -10.94 23.57
CA SER A 305 -36.12 -12.35 23.88
C SER A 305 -37.33 -13.02 24.54
N SER A 306 -38.08 -12.31 25.38
CA SER A 306 -39.29 -12.85 26.04
C SER A 306 -40.47 -13.09 25.08
N ILE A 307 -40.45 -12.43 23.93
CA ILE A 307 -41.46 -12.58 22.85
C ILE A 307 -41.01 -13.66 21.84
N GLY A 308 -39.80 -14.23 22.00
CA GLY A 308 -39.25 -15.26 21.11
C GLY A 308 -38.45 -14.73 19.92
N LEU A 309 -38.09 -13.44 19.90
CA LEU A 309 -37.39 -12.78 18.79
C LEU A 309 -35.86 -12.69 19.02
N ALA A 310 -35.27 -13.68 19.69
CA ALA A 310 -33.87 -13.62 20.11
C ALA A 310 -32.89 -13.66 18.93
N ASP A 311 -33.20 -14.41 17.88
CA ASP A 311 -32.35 -14.53 16.69
C ASP A 311 -32.46 -13.27 15.81
N GLU A 312 -33.64 -12.67 15.68
CA GLU A 312 -33.86 -11.43 14.94
C GLU A 312 -33.09 -10.26 15.54
N VAL A 313 -33.03 -10.19 16.88
CA VAL A 313 -32.22 -9.21 17.62
C VAL A 313 -30.75 -9.27 17.23
N LEU A 314 -30.20 -10.49 17.12
CA LEU A 314 -28.82 -10.68 16.69
C LEU A 314 -28.59 -10.11 15.29
N TYR A 315 -29.51 -10.38 14.35
CA TYR A 315 -29.42 -9.87 12.98
C TYR A 315 -29.54 -8.35 12.91
N PHE A 316 -30.44 -7.73 13.68
CA PHE A 316 -30.55 -6.26 13.74
C PHE A 316 -29.26 -5.61 14.23
N PHE A 317 -28.67 -6.15 15.30
CA PHE A 317 -27.43 -5.63 15.83
C PHE A 317 -26.24 -5.84 14.88
N LEU A 318 -26.18 -7.01 14.23
CA LEU A 318 -25.13 -7.31 13.26
C LEU A 318 -25.18 -6.36 12.06
N VAL A 319 -26.37 -6.04 11.57
CA VAL A 319 -26.56 -5.06 10.47
C VAL A 319 -26.20 -3.64 10.93
N GLU A 320 -26.61 -3.22 12.13
CA GLU A 320 -26.23 -1.91 12.70
C GLU A 320 -24.70 -1.78 12.82
N SER A 321 -24.05 -2.82 13.33
CA SER A 321 -22.59 -2.87 13.47
C SER A 321 -21.90 -2.88 12.11
N ALA A 322 -22.40 -3.66 11.14
CA ALA A 322 -21.87 -3.68 9.78
C ALA A 322 -21.92 -2.30 9.11
N ILE A 323 -23.02 -1.55 9.29
CA ILE A 323 -23.14 -0.18 8.78
C ILE A 323 -22.08 0.74 9.42
N VAL A 324 -21.87 0.63 10.73
CA VAL A 324 -20.82 1.40 11.44
C VAL A 324 -19.43 1.07 10.89
N PHE A 325 -19.10 -0.21 10.72
CA PHE A 325 -17.79 -0.63 10.19
C PHE A 325 -17.57 -0.18 8.75
N ILE A 326 -18.59 -0.31 7.88
CA ILE A 326 -18.50 0.14 6.48
C ILE A 326 -18.33 1.67 6.42
N ALA A 327 -19.10 2.42 7.20
CA ALA A 327 -18.99 3.87 7.26
C ALA A 327 -17.61 4.31 7.76
N ALA A 328 -17.12 3.69 8.84
CA ALA A 328 -15.80 3.97 9.39
C ALA A 328 -14.67 3.61 8.42
N TYR A 329 -14.78 2.49 7.70
CA TYR A 329 -13.83 2.10 6.67
C TYR A 329 -13.80 3.12 5.53
N ALA A 330 -14.96 3.50 5.00
CA ALA A 330 -15.04 4.50 3.93
C ALA A 330 -14.43 5.84 4.37
N VAL A 331 -14.83 6.36 5.53
CA VAL A 331 -14.30 7.63 6.07
C VAL A 331 -12.80 7.53 6.34
N GLY A 332 -12.34 6.44 6.95
CA GLY A 332 -10.93 6.25 7.29
C GLY A 332 -10.03 6.12 6.06
N VAL A 333 -10.42 5.32 5.08
CA VAL A 333 -9.65 5.11 3.84
C VAL A 333 -9.63 6.35 2.96
N LEU A 334 -10.77 7.03 2.80
CA LEU A 334 -10.83 8.29 2.05
C LEU A 334 -10.03 9.39 2.75
N GLY A 335 -10.16 9.50 4.07
CA GLY A 335 -9.38 10.43 4.89
C GLY A 335 -7.88 10.18 4.79
N ALA A 336 -7.45 8.92 4.81
CA ALA A 336 -6.06 8.54 4.59
C ALA A 336 -5.55 8.91 3.20
N GLY A 337 -6.34 8.63 2.15
CA GLY A 337 -5.97 9.00 0.78
C GLY A 337 -5.81 10.51 0.62
N ALA A 338 -6.75 11.29 1.14
CA ALA A 338 -6.66 12.75 1.16
C ALA A 338 -5.46 13.25 1.95
N ALA A 339 -5.19 12.68 3.14
CA ALA A 339 -4.05 13.05 3.97
C ALA A 339 -2.72 12.78 3.26
N VAL A 340 -2.53 11.61 2.64
CA VAL A 340 -1.30 11.28 1.91
C VAL A 340 -1.14 12.18 0.68
N ALA A 341 -2.21 12.42 -0.08
CA ALA A 341 -2.16 13.27 -1.27
C ALA A 341 -1.80 14.74 -0.94
N LEU A 342 -2.28 15.25 0.20
CA LEU A 342 -2.00 16.63 0.63
C LEU A 342 -0.62 16.79 1.28
N VAL A 343 -0.18 15.81 2.08
CA VAL A 343 1.06 15.93 2.86
C VAL A 343 2.28 15.49 2.04
N ILE A 344 2.15 14.45 1.22
CA ILE A 344 3.27 13.90 0.44
C ILE A 344 2.83 13.63 -1.01
N PRO A 345 2.50 14.68 -1.79
CA PRO A 345 2.01 14.55 -3.16
C PRO A 345 3.00 13.81 -4.08
N GLY A 346 4.29 13.85 -3.75
CA GLY A 346 5.34 13.25 -4.55
C GLY A 346 5.36 11.72 -4.61
N ILE A 347 4.77 11.05 -3.63
CA ILE A 347 4.71 9.58 -3.54
C ILE A 347 3.27 9.07 -3.49
N ALA A 348 2.26 9.94 -3.53
CA ALA A 348 0.86 9.56 -3.45
C ALA A 348 0.42 8.88 -4.76
N THR A 349 0.41 7.54 -4.78
CA THR A 349 -0.07 6.77 -5.94
C THR A 349 -1.44 6.14 -5.64
N PRO A 350 -2.40 6.20 -6.57
CA PRO A 350 -3.71 5.55 -6.39
C PRO A 350 -3.60 4.04 -6.19
N THR A 351 -2.61 3.41 -6.81
CA THR A 351 -2.31 1.97 -6.69
C THR A 351 -1.87 1.60 -5.27
N ALA A 352 -0.94 2.35 -4.66
CA ALA A 352 -0.52 2.13 -3.28
C ALA A 352 -1.69 2.32 -2.29
N TRP A 353 -2.50 3.36 -2.50
CA TRP A 353 -3.67 3.61 -1.67
C TRP A 353 -4.70 2.49 -1.78
N LEU A 354 -4.99 2.02 -2.99
CA LEU A 354 -5.94 0.93 -3.22
C LEU A 354 -5.45 -0.38 -2.60
N GLN A 355 -4.17 -0.70 -2.73
CA GLN A 355 -3.55 -1.87 -2.11
C GLN A 355 -3.63 -1.79 -0.58
N ALA A 356 -3.33 -0.63 0.01
CA ALA A 356 -3.45 -0.41 1.45
C ALA A 356 -4.91 -0.55 1.92
N ALA A 357 -5.85 0.06 1.20
CA ALA A 357 -7.28 -0.03 1.48
C ALA A 357 -7.77 -1.49 1.46
N ALA A 358 -7.46 -2.24 0.41
CA ALA A 358 -7.84 -3.64 0.27
C ALA A 358 -7.27 -4.50 1.42
N MET A 359 -6.01 -4.26 1.81
CA MET A 359 -5.40 -4.96 2.94
C MET A 359 -6.13 -4.67 4.25
N VAL A 360 -6.51 -3.41 4.51
CA VAL A 360 -7.27 -3.06 5.72
C VAL A 360 -8.68 -3.64 5.67
N ALA A 361 -9.32 -3.69 4.50
CA ALA A 361 -10.64 -4.29 4.31
C ALA A 361 -10.66 -5.78 4.72
N ALA A 362 -9.57 -6.51 4.49
CA ALA A 362 -9.44 -7.91 4.88
C ALA A 362 -9.57 -8.15 6.40
N PHE A 363 -9.33 -7.12 7.24
CA PHE A 363 -9.50 -7.21 8.69
C PHE A 363 -10.92 -6.90 9.17
N LEU A 364 -11.78 -6.32 8.33
CA LEU A 364 -13.16 -5.98 8.72
C LEU A 364 -13.97 -7.18 9.21
N PRO A 365 -13.93 -8.37 8.58
CA PRO A 365 -14.67 -9.53 9.08
C PRO A 365 -14.24 -9.93 10.50
N ALA A 366 -12.92 -9.95 10.76
CA ALA A 366 -12.38 -10.27 12.07
C ALA A 366 -12.83 -9.23 13.12
N MET A 367 -12.76 -7.93 12.79
CA MET A 367 -13.23 -6.87 13.70
C MET A 367 -14.74 -6.95 13.95
N ALA A 368 -15.54 -7.28 12.94
CA ALA A 368 -16.98 -7.44 13.11
C ALA A 368 -17.31 -8.63 14.02
N ILE A 369 -16.59 -9.75 13.88
CA ILE A 369 -16.77 -10.93 14.74
C ILE A 369 -16.41 -10.58 16.19
N VAL A 370 -15.23 -10.03 16.43
CA VAL A 370 -14.78 -9.78 17.82
C VAL A 370 -15.52 -8.60 18.45
N GLY A 371 -15.74 -7.52 17.70
CA GLY A 371 -16.33 -6.29 18.20
C GLY A 371 -17.85 -6.31 18.35
N ALA A 372 -18.56 -7.05 17.50
CA ALA A 372 -20.03 -7.07 17.51
C ALA A 372 -20.61 -8.44 17.91
N LEU A 373 -20.10 -9.53 17.34
CA LEU A 373 -20.72 -10.86 17.52
C LEU A 373 -20.47 -11.41 18.94
N VAL A 374 -19.24 -11.33 19.45
CA VAL A 374 -18.88 -11.88 20.77
C VAL A 374 -19.68 -11.24 21.92
N PRO A 375 -19.79 -9.89 22.02
CA PRO A 375 -20.57 -9.26 23.08
C PRO A 375 -22.05 -9.64 23.06
N VAL A 376 -22.67 -9.65 21.87
CA VAL A 376 -24.10 -9.96 21.73
C VAL A 376 -24.37 -11.41 22.04
N HIS A 377 -23.55 -12.32 21.51
CA HIS A 377 -23.72 -13.74 21.78
C HIS A 377 -23.64 -14.04 23.28
N ARG A 378 -22.69 -13.42 24.00
CA ARG A 378 -22.61 -13.53 25.47
C ARG A 378 -23.83 -12.96 26.18
N LEU A 379 -24.45 -11.91 25.64
CA LEU A 379 -25.64 -11.31 26.24
C LEU A 379 -26.89 -12.18 26.03
N LEU A 380 -27.05 -12.78 24.85
CA LEU A 380 -28.18 -13.65 24.53
C LEU A 380 -28.15 -15.00 25.29
N GLN A 381 -26.98 -15.44 25.76
CA GLN A 381 -26.85 -16.61 26.64
C GLN A 381 -27.42 -16.37 28.06
N GLN A 382 -27.72 -15.12 28.44
CA GLN A 382 -28.27 -14.81 29.76
C GLN A 382 -29.78 -15.00 29.80
N ARG A 383 -30.32 -15.44 30.94
CA ARG A 383 -31.76 -15.69 31.08
C ARG A 383 -32.55 -14.38 30.94
N PRO A 384 -33.70 -14.34 30.23
CA PRO A 384 -34.47 -13.11 30.02
C PRO A 384 -34.83 -12.37 31.31
N VAL A 385 -35.10 -13.11 32.39
CA VAL A 385 -35.39 -12.55 33.72
C VAL A 385 -34.20 -11.76 34.30
N THR A 386 -32.96 -12.16 33.99
CA THR A 386 -31.74 -11.45 34.43
C THR A 386 -31.42 -10.22 33.57
N LEU A 387 -31.95 -10.15 32.35
CA LEU A 387 -31.84 -8.97 31.49
C LEU A 387 -32.85 -7.88 31.88
N LEU A 388 -33.97 -8.27 32.52
CA LEU A 388 -35.06 -7.40 32.93
C LEU A 388 -34.96 -6.96 34.41
N GLY A 389 -34.52 -7.86 35.29
CA GLY A 389 -34.20 -7.56 36.68
C GLY A 389 -32.78 -7.03 36.75
N GLY A 390 -32.62 -5.71 36.69
CA GLY A 390 -31.33 -5.09 36.97
C GLY A 390 -30.84 -5.54 38.34
N ALA A 391 -29.60 -6.03 38.40
CA ALA A 391 -28.85 -6.07 39.65
C ALA A 391 -28.38 -4.66 39.97
#